data_AF-A0A397SHK9-F1
#
_entry.id   AF-A0A397SHK9-F1
#
_cell.length_a   1.000
_cell.length_b   1.000
_cell.length_c   1.000
_cell.angle_alpha   90.00
_cell.angle_beta   90.00
_cell.angle_gamma   90.00
#
_symmetry.space_group_name_H-M   'P 1'
#
loop_
_entity.id
_entity.type
_entity.pdbx_description
1 polymer ?
#
loop_
_entity_poly.entity_id
_entity_poly.type
_entity_poly.pdbx_seq_one_letter_code
_entity_poly.pdbx_strand_id
1 'polypeptide(L)'
;MGCRGDWILRSIINDNKQEFGTREVGKSWVDENGMKFLKEAGLKLPKTLKDMLVRLLKKADWDAGTCTKIQMVGIIHAGLMLMPVYLDNPKGYVCRIQRGELMEVPDNAKNFCSILTILASVLNIKAVVQETIKAVRSNKKIDAESLKGARF
;
A
#
# COMPACT_ATOMS: atom_id res chain seq x y z
N MET A 1 6.83 -4.22 -17.26
CA MET A 1 5.55 -3.53 -17.47
C MET A 1 4.56 -4.15 -16.49
N GLY A 2 4.10 -3.40 -15.49
CA GLY A 2 3.36 -3.94 -14.32
C GLY A 2 1.90 -4.26 -14.60
N CYS A 3 1.33 -5.18 -13.81
CA CYS A 3 -0.11 -5.45 -13.80
C CYS A 3 -0.85 -4.32 -13.09
N ARG A 4 -1.96 -3.85 -13.66
CA ARG A 4 -2.86 -2.91 -12.99
C ARG A 4 -3.81 -3.72 -12.09
N GLY A 5 -3.85 -3.39 -10.80
CA GLY A 5 -4.86 -3.94 -9.91
C GLY A 5 -6.25 -3.36 -10.20
N ASP A 6 -7.28 -4.02 -9.71
CA ASP A 6 -8.68 -3.67 -9.96
C ASP A 6 -9.06 -2.30 -9.37
N TRP A 7 -8.38 -1.90 -8.30
CA TRP A 7 -8.51 -0.57 -7.70
C TRP A 7 -7.15 0.00 -7.31
N ILE A 8 -7.02 1.33 -7.38
CA ILE A 8 -5.80 2.07 -7.05
C ILE A 8 -6.13 3.17 -6.05
N LEU A 9 -5.42 3.16 -4.91
CA LEU A 9 -5.44 4.26 -3.95
C LEU A 9 -4.44 5.32 -4.37
N ARG A 10 -4.91 6.53 -4.67
CA ARG A 10 -4.04 7.61 -5.15
C ARG A 10 -4.47 8.99 -4.69
N SER A 11 -3.50 9.88 -4.56
CA SER A 11 -3.72 11.32 -4.42
C SER A 11 -3.44 12.01 -5.75
N ILE A 12 -4.27 12.99 -6.09
CA ILE A 12 -4.08 13.89 -7.23
C ILE A 12 -3.93 15.30 -6.68
N ILE A 13 -2.76 15.90 -6.86
CA ILE A 13 -2.48 17.28 -6.44
C ILE A 13 -1.70 17.94 -7.56
N ASN A 14 -2.23 19.05 -8.12
CA ASN A 14 -1.62 19.82 -9.21
C ASN A 14 -1.09 18.91 -10.34
N ASP A 15 -1.94 18.04 -10.87
CA ASP A 15 -1.66 17.04 -11.91
C ASP A 15 -0.59 15.98 -11.58
N ASN A 16 -0.01 16.01 -10.38
CA ASN A 16 0.94 15.02 -9.92
C ASN A 16 0.21 13.86 -9.22
N LYS A 17 0.11 12.74 -9.94
CA LYS A 17 -0.55 11.51 -9.48
C LYS A 17 0.42 10.67 -8.64
N GLN A 18 0.09 10.48 -7.36
CA GLN A 18 0.85 9.61 -6.45
C GLN A 18 -0.01 8.43 -6.01
N GLU A 19 0.52 7.23 -6.18
CA GLU A 19 -0.16 5.98 -5.86
C GLU A 19 0.39 5.46 -4.54
N PHE A 20 -0.50 5.06 -3.63
CA PHE A 20 -0.17 4.61 -2.26
C PHE A 20 -0.64 3.18 -1.99
N GLY A 21 -1.39 2.61 -2.92
CA GLY A 21 -1.87 1.26 -2.78
C GLY A 21 -2.73 0.78 -3.94
N THR A 22 -3.08 -0.49 -3.89
CA THR A 22 -3.93 -1.13 -4.89
C THR A 22 -4.71 -2.29 -4.29
N ARG A 23 -5.74 -2.78 -5.00
CA ARG A 23 -6.52 -3.94 -4.61
C ARG A 23 -6.64 -4.91 -5.76
N GLU A 24 -6.64 -6.19 -5.42
CA GLU A 24 -6.90 -7.31 -6.31
C GLU A 24 -8.17 -8.04 -5.85
N VAL A 25 -8.98 -8.48 -6.81
CA VAL A 25 -10.25 -9.16 -6.57
C VAL A 25 -10.26 -10.55 -7.20
N GLY A 26 -10.33 -11.56 -6.34
CA GLY A 26 -10.62 -12.94 -6.71
C GLY A 26 -12.10 -13.12 -7.04
N LYS A 27 -12.39 -13.89 -8.09
CA LYS A 27 -13.78 -14.18 -8.53
C LYS A 27 -14.52 -15.07 -7.54
N SER A 28 -13.81 -16.04 -6.96
CA SER A 28 -14.34 -17.00 -6.00
C SER A 28 -13.28 -17.27 -4.95
N TRP A 29 -13.74 -17.48 -3.72
CA TRP A 29 -12.95 -18.11 -2.68
C TRP A 29 -13.19 -19.61 -2.75
N VAL A 30 -12.11 -20.40 -2.78
CA VAL A 30 -12.19 -21.87 -2.71
C VAL A 30 -11.65 -22.27 -1.34
N ASP A 31 -10.43 -21.85 -1.05
CA ASP A 31 -9.71 -22.00 0.20
C ASP A 31 -8.51 -21.02 0.23
N GLU A 32 -7.78 -20.99 1.34
CA GLU A 32 -6.55 -20.20 1.50
C GLU A 32 -5.44 -20.59 0.51
N ASN A 33 -5.50 -21.81 -0.01
CA ASN A 33 -4.56 -22.37 -0.98
C ASN A 33 -5.03 -22.21 -2.44
N GLY A 34 -6.14 -21.48 -2.65
CA GLY A 34 -6.72 -21.30 -3.96
C GLY A 34 -5.69 -20.69 -4.89
N MET A 35 -5.35 -21.39 -5.98
CA MET A 35 -4.25 -21.00 -6.88
C MET A 35 -4.36 -19.54 -7.35
N LYS A 36 -5.59 -19.04 -7.54
CA LYS A 36 -5.84 -17.65 -7.91
C LYS A 36 -5.51 -16.68 -6.77
N PHE A 37 -6.00 -16.94 -5.55
CA PHE A 37 -5.69 -16.13 -4.38
C PHE A 37 -4.19 -16.13 -4.08
N LEU A 38 -3.52 -17.29 -4.11
CA LEU A 38 -2.08 -17.39 -3.94
C LEU A 38 -1.29 -16.67 -5.05
N LYS A 39 -1.74 -16.72 -6.32
CA LYS A 39 -1.10 -15.97 -7.42
C LYS A 39 -1.29 -14.46 -7.25
N GLU A 40 -2.48 -14.01 -6.90
CA GLU A 40 -2.78 -12.60 -6.68
C GLU A 40 -2.02 -12.06 -5.46
N ALA A 41 -2.04 -12.80 -4.36
CA ALA A 41 -1.35 -12.49 -3.10
C ALA A 41 0.17 -12.62 -3.16
N GLY A 42 0.67 -13.57 -3.93
CA GLY A 42 2.08 -13.97 -3.97
C GLY A 42 2.87 -13.31 -5.07
N LEU A 43 2.24 -12.88 -6.17
CA LEU A 43 2.96 -12.40 -7.33
C LEU A 43 2.42 -11.11 -7.91
N LYS A 44 1.11 -11.05 -8.20
CA LYS A 44 0.53 -9.92 -8.93
C LYS A 44 0.55 -8.65 -8.09
N LEU A 45 -0.09 -8.69 -6.91
CA LEU A 45 -0.16 -7.56 -5.99
C LEU A 45 1.24 -7.11 -5.52
N PRO A 46 2.15 -8.01 -5.07
CA PRO A 46 3.54 -7.65 -4.76
C PRO A 46 4.28 -6.88 -5.84
N LYS A 47 4.16 -7.30 -7.11
CA LYS A 47 4.83 -6.63 -8.23
C LYS A 47 4.28 -5.23 -8.44
N THR A 48 2.95 -5.08 -8.42
CA THR A 48 2.28 -3.79 -8.58
C THR A 48 2.63 -2.84 -7.43
N LEU A 49 2.62 -3.32 -6.18
CA LEU A 49 3.01 -2.52 -5.02
C LEU A 49 4.48 -2.10 -5.09
N LYS A 50 5.38 -2.99 -5.52
CA LYS A 50 6.80 -2.67 -5.70
C LYS A 50 7.01 -1.59 -6.77
N ASP A 51 6.33 -1.68 -7.90
CA ASP A 51 6.41 -0.67 -8.97
C ASP A 51 5.96 0.71 -8.46
N MET A 52 4.88 0.76 -7.67
CA MET A 52 4.41 1.98 -7.01
C MET A 52 5.38 2.49 -5.94
N LEU A 53 5.94 1.59 -5.11
CA LEU A 53 6.93 1.94 -4.09
C LEU A 53 8.14 2.63 -4.72
N VAL A 54 8.73 2.02 -5.75
CA VAL A 54 9.94 2.55 -6.40
C VAL A 54 9.71 3.96 -6.96
N ARG A 55 8.50 4.27 -7.44
CA ARG A 55 8.14 5.64 -7.87
C ARG A 55 8.19 6.64 -6.71
N LEU A 56 7.69 6.25 -5.53
CA LEU A 56 7.75 7.11 -4.34
C LEU A 56 9.16 7.23 -3.78
N LEU A 57 9.93 6.13 -3.75
CA LEU A 57 11.33 6.15 -3.30
C LEU A 57 12.20 7.05 -4.18
N LYS A 58 12.03 6.98 -5.51
CA LYS A 58 12.71 7.90 -6.45
C LYS A 58 12.35 9.36 -6.19
N LYS A 59 11.10 9.62 -5.83
CA LYS A 59 10.63 10.97 -5.50
C LYS A 59 11.15 11.46 -4.14
N ALA A 60 11.48 10.54 -3.24
CA ALA A 60 12.17 10.82 -1.99
C ALA A 60 13.70 10.84 -2.15
N ASP A 61 14.21 10.85 -3.39
CA ASP A 61 15.63 10.82 -3.73
C ASP A 61 16.43 9.72 -3.02
N TRP A 62 15.78 8.59 -2.72
CA TRP A 62 16.38 7.48 -1.97
C TRP A 62 16.96 7.87 -0.59
N ASP A 63 16.55 9.01 -0.02
CA ASP A 63 16.95 9.41 1.33
C ASP A 63 16.56 8.32 2.33
N ALA A 64 17.53 7.76 3.05
CA ALA A 64 17.31 6.62 3.93
C ALA A 64 16.32 6.96 5.07
N GLY A 65 16.35 8.19 5.59
CA GLY A 65 15.45 8.63 6.66
C GLY A 65 13.99 8.73 6.22
N THR A 66 13.75 9.11 4.97
CA THR A 66 12.42 9.21 4.37
C THR A 66 11.94 7.87 3.84
N CYS A 67 12.81 7.11 3.17
CA CYS A 67 12.49 5.82 2.56
C CYS A 67 12.02 4.78 3.57
N THR A 68 12.59 4.77 4.78
CA THR A 68 12.18 3.87 5.87
C THR A 68 10.76 4.13 6.39
N LYS A 69 10.21 5.32 6.11
CA LYS A 69 8.83 5.72 6.47
C LYS A 69 7.82 5.50 5.35
N ILE A 70 8.28 5.15 4.15
CA ILE A 70 7.41 4.91 3.00
C ILE A 70 6.96 3.46 3.02
N GLN A 71 5.65 3.26 3.10
CA GLN A 71 5.03 1.95 3.02
C GLN A 71 3.83 1.99 2.07
N MET A 72 3.70 0.93 1.28
CA MET A 72 2.62 0.70 0.33
C MET A 72 1.60 -0.26 0.91
N VAL A 73 0.33 -0.05 0.57
CA VAL A 73 -0.76 -0.91 1.04
C VAL A 73 -1.46 -1.62 -0.12
N GLY A 74 -1.67 -2.91 0.03
CA GLY A 74 -2.49 -3.75 -0.82
C GLY A 74 -3.70 -4.28 -0.07
N ILE A 75 -4.79 -4.53 -0.79
CA ILE A 75 -5.92 -5.32 -0.28
C ILE A 75 -6.20 -6.44 -1.26
N ILE A 76 -6.36 -7.65 -0.75
CA ILE A 76 -6.84 -8.78 -1.54
C ILE A 76 -8.22 -9.11 -1.05
N HIS A 77 -9.13 -9.30 -1.98
CA HIS A 77 -10.50 -9.63 -1.66
C HIS A 77 -10.99 -10.77 -2.54
N ALA A 78 -11.59 -11.79 -1.95
CA ALA A 78 -12.14 -12.92 -2.70
C ALA A 78 -13.35 -13.47 -1.94
N GLY A 79 -14.53 -13.46 -2.57
CA GLY A 79 -15.77 -13.75 -1.84
C GLY A 79 -15.99 -12.76 -0.70
N LEU A 80 -16.22 -13.27 0.52
CA LEU A 80 -16.31 -12.47 1.75
C LEU A 80 -14.96 -12.31 2.45
N MET A 81 -13.88 -12.89 1.92
CA MET A 81 -12.56 -12.83 2.54
C MET A 81 -11.80 -11.58 2.11
N LEU A 82 -11.14 -10.94 3.07
CA LEU A 82 -10.31 -9.75 2.89
C LEU A 82 -8.97 -9.94 3.61
N MET A 83 -7.87 -9.62 2.93
CA MET A 83 -6.53 -9.63 3.52
C MET A 83 -5.78 -8.34 3.17
N PRO A 84 -5.34 -7.54 4.16
CA PRO A 84 -4.45 -6.43 3.92
C PRO A 84 -3.02 -6.95 3.70
N VAL A 85 -2.30 -6.27 2.82
CA VAL A 85 -0.89 -6.55 2.51
C VAL A 85 -0.13 -5.24 2.61
N TYR A 86 1.05 -5.28 3.20
CA TYR A 86 1.92 -4.13 3.35
C TYR A 86 3.25 -4.41 2.67
N LEU A 87 3.82 -3.40 2.02
CA LEU A 87 5.12 -3.50 1.38
C LEU A 87 5.98 -2.29 1.75
N ASP A 88 7.18 -2.54 2.26
CA ASP A 88 8.14 -1.51 2.68
C ASP A 88 9.58 -1.81 2.19
N ASN A 89 10.46 -0.82 2.31
CA ASN A 89 11.89 -0.95 2.05
C ASN A 89 12.69 -0.70 3.34
N PRO A 90 12.99 -1.74 4.13
CA PRO A 90 13.74 -1.58 5.36
C PRO A 90 15.18 -1.11 5.13
N LYS A 91 15.86 -1.58 4.06
CA LYS A 91 17.23 -1.18 3.73
C LYS A 91 17.61 -1.53 2.29
N GLY A 92 18.14 -0.54 1.57
CA GLY A 92 18.77 -0.73 0.27
C GLY A 92 17.80 -1.24 -0.80
N TYR A 93 18.11 -2.40 -1.37
CA TYR A 93 17.42 -2.98 -2.53
C TYR A 93 16.38 -4.06 -2.17
N VAL A 94 16.18 -4.33 -0.87
CA VAL A 94 15.28 -5.39 -0.41
C VAL A 94 13.92 -4.79 -0.09
N CYS A 95 12.87 -5.25 -0.76
CA CYS A 95 11.49 -4.96 -0.37
C CYS A 95 10.96 -6.09 0.50
N ARG A 96 10.29 -5.77 1.60
CA ARG A 96 9.63 -6.74 2.46
C ARG A 96 8.12 -6.66 2.25
N ILE A 97 7.48 -7.82 2.31
CA ILE A 97 6.03 -7.97 2.20
C ILE A 97 5.52 -8.57 3.49
N GLN A 98 4.57 -7.89 4.11
CA GLN A 98 3.87 -8.37 5.29
C GLN A 98 2.41 -8.58 4.93
N ARG A 99 1.92 -9.80 5.13
CA ARG A 99 0.49 -10.13 5.00
C ARG A 99 -0.15 -9.98 6.37
N GLY A 100 -1.25 -9.25 6.44
CA GLY A 100 -2.07 -9.21 7.65
C GLY A 100 -2.96 -10.44 7.75
N GLU A 101 -3.78 -10.45 8.79
CA GLU A 101 -4.73 -11.52 9.03
C GLU A 101 -5.80 -11.57 7.94
N LEU A 102 -6.19 -12.79 7.58
CA LEU A 102 -7.31 -13.05 6.69
C LEU A 102 -8.60 -12.87 7.48
N MET A 103 -9.43 -11.90 7.08
CA MET A 103 -10.68 -11.56 7.74
C MET A 103 -11.87 -11.92 6.86
N GLU A 104 -12.94 -12.40 7.48
CA GLU A 104 -14.20 -12.68 6.80
C GLU A 104 -15.22 -11.56 7.08
N VAL A 105 -15.81 -11.02 6.02
CA VAL A 105 -16.96 -10.11 6.11
C VAL A 105 -18.18 -10.96 6.50
N PRO A 106 -18.77 -10.75 7.69
CA PRO A 106 -19.87 -11.59 8.13
C PRO A 106 -21.12 -11.38 7.27
N ASP A 107 -21.81 -12.47 6.97
CA ASP A 107 -23.09 -12.51 6.24
C ASP A 107 -24.32 -12.36 7.16
N ASN A 108 -24.10 -12.36 8.47
CA ASN A 108 -25.14 -12.33 9.49
C ASN A 108 -24.82 -11.31 10.59
N ALA A 109 -25.87 -10.76 11.21
CA ALA A 109 -25.73 -9.72 12.23
C ALA A 109 -25.13 -10.20 13.56
N LYS A 110 -25.16 -11.51 13.86
CA LYS A 110 -24.62 -12.05 15.12
C LYS A 110 -23.09 -11.90 15.18
N ASN A 111 -22.45 -11.91 14.03
CA ASN A 111 -21.00 -11.78 13.89
C ASN A 111 -20.54 -10.32 13.72
N PHE A 112 -21.33 -9.34 14.19
CA PHE A 112 -21.02 -7.91 14.07
C PHE A 112 -19.64 -7.54 14.62
N CYS A 113 -19.16 -8.20 15.68
CA CYS A 113 -17.83 -7.95 16.24
C CYS A 113 -16.71 -8.08 15.20
N SER A 114 -16.82 -9.01 14.24
CA SER A 114 -15.83 -9.17 13.16
C SER A 114 -15.74 -7.94 12.25
N ILE A 115 -16.83 -7.19 12.10
CA ILE A 115 -16.86 -5.92 11.35
C ILE A 115 -15.95 -4.89 12.01
N LEU A 116 -15.89 -4.86 13.35
CA LEU A 116 -15.01 -3.94 14.08
C LEU A 116 -13.54 -4.19 13.74
N THR A 117 -13.13 -5.45 13.62
CA THR A 117 -11.77 -5.83 13.19
C THR A 117 -11.47 -5.35 11.78
N ILE A 118 -12.43 -5.51 10.85
CA ILE A 118 -12.29 -5.04 9.47
C ILE A 118 -12.17 -3.51 9.43
N LEU A 119 -13.02 -2.79 10.18
CA LEU A 119 -12.95 -1.33 10.28
C LEU A 119 -11.62 -0.86 10.88
N ALA A 120 -11.14 -1.53 11.93
CA ALA A 120 -9.83 -1.25 12.52
C ALA A 120 -8.70 -1.46 11.51
N SER A 121 -8.76 -2.54 10.71
CA SER A 121 -7.79 -2.78 9.63
C SER A 121 -7.83 -1.66 8.59
N VAL A 122 -9.02 -1.24 8.14
CA VAL A 122 -9.15 -0.12 7.19
C VAL A 122 -8.61 1.20 7.77
N LEU A 123 -8.82 1.45 9.06
CA LEU A 123 -8.24 2.61 9.75
C LEU A 123 -6.71 2.53 9.80
N ASN A 124 -6.13 1.36 10.06
CA ASN A 124 -4.68 1.15 10.02
C ASN A 124 -4.10 1.39 8.63
N ILE A 125 -4.78 0.90 7.58
CA ILE A 125 -4.41 1.18 6.18
C ILE A 125 -4.38 2.69 5.92
N LYS A 126 -5.42 3.41 6.38
CA LYS A 126 -5.48 4.87 6.25
C LYS A 126 -4.34 5.56 6.99
N ALA A 127 -4.01 5.12 8.20
CA ALA A 127 -2.91 5.67 9.00
C ALA A 127 -1.56 5.49 8.29
N VAL A 128 -1.27 4.30 7.76
CA VAL A 128 -0.06 4.03 6.97
C VAL A 128 0.04 4.97 5.76
N VAL A 129 -1.06 5.13 5.02
CA VAL A 129 -1.10 6.02 3.84
C VAL A 129 -0.86 7.48 4.25
N GLN A 130 -1.39 7.92 5.39
CA GLN A 130 -1.14 9.26 5.91
C GLN A 130 0.33 9.49 6.25
N GLU A 131 0.99 8.52 6.89
CA GLU A 131 2.42 8.60 7.20
C GLU A 131 3.28 8.61 5.93
N THR A 132 2.97 7.76 4.95
CA THR A 132 3.65 7.78 3.65
C THR A 132 3.48 9.12 2.93
N ILE A 133 2.28 9.72 2.98
CA ILE A 133 2.04 11.05 2.41
C ILE A 133 2.88 12.12 3.12
N LYS A 134 2.97 12.08 4.44
CA LYS A 134 3.80 13.02 5.21
C LYS A 134 5.27 12.89 4.84
N ALA A 135 5.80 11.66 4.81
CA ALA A 135 7.19 11.38 4.44
C ALA A 135 7.53 11.96 3.05
N VAL A 136 6.70 11.69 2.04
CA VAL A 136 6.93 12.17 0.67
C VAL A 136 6.78 13.69 0.55
N ARG A 137 5.94 14.34 1.37
CA ARG A 137 5.76 15.80 1.36
C ARG A 137 6.86 16.56 2.12
N SER A 138 7.39 16.00 3.20
CA SER A 138 8.43 16.65 4.00
C SER A 138 9.71 16.91 3.18
N ASN A 139 10.09 16.01 2.27
CA ASN A 139 11.20 16.25 1.34
C ASN A 139 10.99 17.48 0.46
N LYS A 140 9.77 17.69 -0.07
CA LYS A 140 9.50 18.86 -0.93
C LYS A 140 9.70 20.21 -0.25
N LYS A 141 9.51 20.30 1.07
CA LYS A 141 9.74 21.55 1.81
C LYS A 141 11.23 21.82 1.97
N ILE A 142 12.02 20.78 2.23
CA ILE A 142 13.48 20.86 2.36
C ILE A 142 14.10 21.31 1.02
N ASP A 143 13.63 20.79 -0.11
CA ASP A 143 14.09 21.20 -1.45
C ASP A 143 13.76 22.67 -1.79
N ALA A 144 12.61 23.17 -1.34
CA ALA A 144 12.19 24.55 -1.60
C ALA A 144 12.94 25.59 -0.74
N GLU A 145 13.45 25.17 0.42
CA GLU A 145 14.22 26.03 1.34
C GLU A 145 15.73 25.99 1.04
N SER A 146 16.28 24.84 0.62
CA SER A 146 17.69 24.71 0.22
C SER A 146 18.04 25.49 -1.06
N LEU A 147 17.10 25.67 -1.99
CA LEU A 147 17.26 26.50 -3.18
C LEU A 147 17.25 28.01 -2.90
N LYS A 148 16.78 28.46 -1.72
CA LYS A 148 16.80 29.89 -1.35
C LYS A 148 18.13 30.33 -0.72
N GLY A 149 18.95 29.39 -0.25
CA GLY A 149 20.26 29.66 0.36
C GLY A 149 21.43 29.71 -0.63
N ALA A 150 21.24 29.26 -1.87
CA ALA A 150 22.25 29.31 -2.92
C ALA A 150 21.98 30.49 -3.88
N ARG A 151 22.18 31.70 -3.40
CA ARG A 151 22.39 32.88 -4.26
C ARG A 151 23.84 33.32 -4.06
N PHE A 152 24.68 33.05 -5.05
CA PHE A 152 25.94 33.76 -5.25
C PHE A 152 25.65 35.20 -5.68
#